data_AF-A0AAJ1F2E0-F1
#
_entry.id   AF-A0AAJ1F2E0-F1
#
_cell.length_a   1.000
_cell.length_b   1.000
_cell.length_c   1.000
_cell.angle_alpha   90.00
_cell.angle_beta   90.00
_cell.angle_gamma   90.00
#
_symmetry.space_group_name_H-M   'P 1'
#
loop_
_entity.id
_entity.type
_entity.pdbx_description
1 polymer ?
#
loop_
_entity_poly.entity_id
_entity_poly.type
_entity_poly.pdbx_seq_one_letter_code
_entity_poly.pdbx_strand_id
1 'polypeptide(L)'
;PGMSTQLPERRITTGEELGTGVGEAIPMPVAHQRVLLLEPMRVQEAGEWVDIVGSEVSHRLKGPENLWPGSIYSAVIAIHWELVIQAIRDDGTRMKWVRPLKMPSREGLEEISKMAVRSGRTELSD
;
A
#
# COMPACT_ATOMS: atom_id res chain seq x y z
N PRO A 1 -1.39 6.15 -14.96
CA PRO A 1 -2.04 4.81 -14.97
C PRO A 1 -1.73 4.07 -13.68
N GLY A 2 -2.58 4.25 -12.67
CA GLY A 2 -2.38 3.76 -11.31
C GLY A 2 -2.60 2.26 -11.24
N MET A 3 -1.56 1.52 -10.85
CA MET A 3 -1.67 0.10 -10.54
C MET A 3 -2.29 -0.03 -9.15
N SER A 4 -3.62 -0.06 -9.08
CA SER A 4 -4.33 -0.49 -7.88
C SER A 4 -4.21 -2.02 -7.79
N THR A 5 -3.45 -2.51 -6.82
CA THR A 5 -3.48 -3.92 -6.43
C THR A 5 -4.86 -4.26 -5.86
N GLN A 6 -5.38 -5.45 -6.19
CA GLN A 6 -6.68 -5.89 -5.68
C GLN A 6 -6.64 -6.02 -4.15
N LEU A 7 -7.55 -5.32 -3.48
CA LEU A 7 -7.79 -5.53 -2.06
C LEU A 7 -8.50 -6.88 -1.85
N PRO A 8 -8.19 -7.61 -0.76
CA PRO A 8 -8.85 -8.89 -0.49
C PRO A 8 -10.37 -8.74 -0.31
N GLU A 9 -11.13 -9.73 -0.81
CA GLU A 9 -12.60 -9.75 -1.00
C GLU A 9 -13.45 -9.33 0.21
N ARG A 10 -12.92 -9.40 1.43
CA ARG A 10 -13.69 -9.14 2.67
C ARG A 10 -14.10 -7.68 2.89
N ARG A 11 -13.78 -6.79 1.95
CA ARG A 11 -14.18 -5.37 1.97
C ARG A 11 -15.12 -5.01 0.81
N ILE A 12 -15.73 -5.99 0.17
CA ILE A 12 -16.80 -5.75 -0.82
C ILE A 12 -18.10 -5.77 -0.03
N THR A 13 -18.59 -4.60 0.36
CA THR A 13 -19.96 -4.45 0.84
C THR A 13 -20.88 -4.89 -0.29
N THR A 14 -21.86 -5.73 0.00
CA THR A 14 -22.78 -6.41 -0.94
C THR A 14 -23.71 -5.43 -1.68
N GLY A 15 -23.14 -4.55 -2.51
CA GLY A 15 -23.88 -3.54 -3.27
C GLY A 15 -23.07 -2.76 -4.32
N GLU A 16 -21.75 -2.93 -4.40
CA GLU A 16 -20.89 -2.20 -5.36
C GLU A 16 -20.41 -3.14 -6.48
N GLU A 17 -21.34 -3.64 -7.29
CA GLU A 17 -21.05 -4.56 -8.40
C GLU A 17 -20.60 -3.84 -9.70
N LEU A 18 -20.44 -2.51 -9.67
CA LEU A 18 -20.02 -1.72 -10.82
C LEU A 18 -18.93 -0.72 -10.42
N GLY A 19 -17.68 -1.09 -10.69
CA GLY A 19 -16.61 -0.14 -10.98
C GLY A 19 -15.74 0.33 -9.80
N THR A 20 -14.49 -0.13 -9.80
CA THR A 20 -13.24 0.60 -9.45
C THR A 20 -13.05 1.30 -8.09
N GLY A 21 -14.01 1.29 -7.17
CA GLY A 21 -14.00 2.20 -6.01
C GLY A 21 -13.44 1.69 -4.68
N VAL A 22 -12.66 0.61 -4.60
CA VAL A 22 -12.17 0.14 -3.27
C VAL A 22 -10.94 0.94 -2.83
N GLY A 23 -11.18 1.99 -2.04
CA GLY A 23 -10.21 3.01 -1.66
C GLY A 23 -10.74 4.44 -1.82
N GLU A 24 -11.91 4.58 -2.45
CA GLU A 24 -12.69 5.81 -2.43
C GLU A 24 -13.38 5.95 -1.07
N ALA A 25 -13.53 7.19 -0.63
CA ALA A 25 -13.91 7.54 0.72
C ALA A 25 -15.19 6.83 1.16
N ILE A 26 -15.08 5.86 2.08
CA ILE A 26 -16.25 5.34 2.77
C ILE A 26 -16.60 6.37 3.85
N PRO A 27 -17.80 6.99 3.82
CA PRO A 27 -18.18 7.96 4.84
C PRO A 27 -18.21 7.28 6.21
N MET A 28 -17.41 7.78 7.15
CA MET A 28 -17.57 7.39 8.56
C MET A 28 -18.88 8.01 9.08
N PRO A 29 -19.83 7.20 9.58
CA PRO A 29 -21.07 7.73 10.10
C PRO A 29 -20.81 8.50 11.40
N VAL A 30 -20.95 9.82 11.36
CA VAL A 30 -20.95 10.69 12.55
C VAL A 30 -22.40 10.95 12.95
N ALA A 31 -22.69 10.98 14.26
CA ALA A 31 -24.05 11.14 14.80
C ALA A 31 -24.77 12.47 14.46
N HIS A 32 -24.14 13.40 13.74
CA HIS A 32 -24.70 14.71 13.38
C HIS A 32 -24.82 14.88 11.86
N GLN A 33 -25.95 15.43 11.41
CA GLN A 33 -26.45 15.54 10.03
C GLN A 33 -25.63 16.37 9.02
N ARG A 34 -24.36 16.67 9.28
CA ARG A 34 -23.44 17.17 8.26
C ARG A 34 -22.50 16.03 7.91
N VAL A 35 -22.77 15.37 6.79
CA VAL A 35 -21.98 14.23 6.30
C VAL A 35 -20.56 14.72 6.02
N LEU A 36 -19.66 14.53 6.98
CA LEU A 36 -18.23 14.71 6.81
C LEU A 36 -17.69 13.43 6.18
N LEU A 37 -17.29 13.52 4.91
CA LEU A 37 -16.60 12.45 4.21
C LEU A 37 -15.14 12.45 4.66
N LEU A 38 -14.76 11.47 5.48
CA LEU A 38 -13.39 11.33 5.96
C LEU A 38 -12.67 10.30 5.10
N GLU A 39 -11.58 10.73 4.46
CA GLU A 39 -10.68 9.83 3.76
C GLU A 39 -9.73 9.16 4.76
N PRO A 40 -9.47 7.85 4.63
CA PRO A 40 -8.46 7.19 5.45
C PRO A 40 -7.10 7.83 5.24
N MET A 41 -6.38 8.10 6.33
CA MET A 41 -5.00 8.56 6.25
C MET A 41 -4.13 7.49 5.59
N ARG A 42 -3.46 7.86 4.49
CA ARG A 42 -2.54 6.97 3.77
C ARG A 42 -1.11 7.30 4.18
N VAL A 43 -0.43 6.32 4.72
CA VAL A 43 0.98 6.38 5.09
C VAL A 43 1.69 5.21 4.43
N GLN A 44 2.93 5.42 3.99
CA GLN A 44 3.75 4.34 3.45
C GLN A 44 5.22 4.60 3.71
N GLU A 45 5.97 3.51 3.80
CA GLU A 45 7.42 3.49 3.87
C GLU A 45 7.92 2.39 2.93
N ALA A 46 9.04 2.65 2.25
CA ALA A 46 9.65 1.70 1.34
C ALA A 46 11.00 1.26 1.90
N GLY A 47 11.38 0.01 1.64
CA GLY A 47 12.74 -0.46 1.85
C GLY A 47 13.70 0.07 0.78
N GLU A 48 14.99 -0.21 0.95
CA GLU A 48 16.03 0.12 -0.02
C GLU A 48 15.82 -0.64 -1.34
N TRP A 49 16.04 0.04 -2.47
CA TRP A 49 16.09 -0.62 -3.77
C TRP A 49 17.34 -1.50 -3.85
N VAL A 50 17.18 -2.70 -4.40
CA VAL A 50 18.26 -3.65 -4.62
C VAL A 50 18.38 -3.90 -6.13
N ASP A 51 19.55 -3.61 -6.68
CA ASP A 51 19.83 -3.87 -8.09
C ASP A 51 19.99 -5.36 -8.34
N ILE A 52 19.23 -5.87 -9.31
CA ILE A 52 19.30 -7.26 -9.76
C ILE A 52 20.37 -7.32 -10.85
N VAL A 53 21.59 -7.70 -10.48
CA VAL A 53 22.73 -7.80 -11.39
C VAL A 53 23.27 -9.24 -11.39
N GLY A 54 23.57 -9.77 -12.57
CA GLY A 54 24.17 -11.10 -12.73
C GLY A 54 23.17 -12.25 -12.84
N SER A 55 23.65 -13.48 -12.63
CA SER A 55 22.88 -14.72 -12.78
C SER A 55 22.34 -15.29 -11.47
N GLU A 56 22.25 -14.46 -10.42
CA GLU A 56 21.75 -14.91 -9.13
C GLU A 56 20.28 -15.30 -9.22
N VAL A 57 19.95 -16.46 -8.62
CA VAL A 57 18.59 -17.02 -8.67
C VAL A 57 17.71 -16.44 -7.56
N SER A 58 18.30 -15.76 -6.56
CA SER A 58 17.57 -15.23 -5.41
C SER A 58 18.23 -13.97 -4.86
N HIS A 59 17.41 -12.96 -4.53
CA HIS A 59 17.84 -11.74 -3.86
C HIS A 59 17.19 -11.61 -2.49
N ARG A 60 17.93 -11.01 -1.54
CA ARG A 60 17.42 -10.66 -0.22
C ARG A 60 17.03 -9.19 -0.21
N LEU A 61 15.76 -8.94 0.09
CA LEU A 61 15.22 -7.59 0.22
C LEU A 61 15.10 -7.24 1.70
N LYS A 62 15.53 -6.04 2.07
CA LYS A 62 15.21 -5.46 3.37
C LYS A 62 13.85 -4.78 3.28
N GLY A 63 13.09 -4.85 4.37
CA GLY A 63 11.87 -4.07 4.50
C GLY A 63 12.17 -2.58 4.74
N PRO A 64 11.14 -1.79 5.03
CA PRO A 64 11.28 -0.45 5.59
C PRO A 64 12.17 -0.43 6.83
N GLU A 65 12.72 0.75 7.15
CA GLU A 65 13.60 0.94 8.31
C GLU A 65 12.83 0.71 9.62
N ASN A 66 11.63 1.27 9.72
CA ASN A 66 10.76 1.03 10.86
C ASN A 66 10.14 -0.38 10.82
N LEU A 67 9.90 -0.96 12.00
CA LEU A 67 9.26 -2.26 12.11
C LEU A 67 7.74 -2.15 11.90
N TRP A 68 7.31 -2.19 10.64
CA TRP A 68 5.88 -2.19 10.30
C TRP A 68 5.20 -3.50 10.72
N PRO A 69 3.90 -3.45 11.11
CA PRO A 69 3.11 -4.64 11.38
C PRO A 69 2.99 -5.57 10.18
N GLY A 70 2.57 -6.81 10.44
CA GLY A 70 2.14 -7.74 9.38
C GLY A 70 0.96 -7.21 8.57
N SER A 71 0.47 -8.00 7.61
CA SER A 71 -0.74 -7.63 6.88
C SER A 71 -1.95 -7.61 7.81
N ILE A 72 -2.62 -6.45 7.94
CA ILE A 72 -3.81 -6.26 8.77
C ILE A 72 -4.96 -5.78 7.89
N TYR A 73 -6.12 -6.40 8.05
CA TYR A 73 -7.36 -5.98 7.39
C TYR A 73 -8.48 -5.96 8.44
N SER A 74 -8.62 -4.83 9.14
CA SER A 74 -9.65 -4.62 10.14
C SER A 74 -10.63 -3.52 9.71
N ALA A 75 -11.67 -3.29 10.52
CA ALA A 75 -12.64 -2.21 10.26
C ALA A 75 -12.06 -0.80 10.44
N VAL A 76 -10.92 -0.67 11.13
CA VAL A 76 -10.34 0.64 11.50
C VAL A 76 -9.03 0.92 10.76
N ILE A 77 -8.18 -0.10 10.56
CA ILE A 77 -6.89 0.04 9.91
C ILE A 77 -6.68 -1.06 8.87
N ALA A 78 -5.94 -0.72 7.81
CA ALA A 78 -5.50 -1.66 6.82
C ALA A 78 -4.00 -1.47 6.55
N ILE A 79 -3.25 -2.56 6.65
CA ILE A 79 -1.80 -2.58 6.39
C ILE A 79 -1.57 -3.58 5.28
N HIS A 80 -1.10 -3.05 4.14
CA HIS A 80 -0.83 -3.80 2.93
C HIS A 80 0.67 -3.76 2.64
N TRP A 81 1.21 -4.86 2.12
CA TRP A 81 2.62 -4.98 1.75
C TRP A 81 2.71 -5.25 0.25
N GLU A 82 3.66 -4.62 -0.43
CA GLU A 82 3.86 -4.79 -1.86
C GLU A 82 5.34 -5.06 -2.15
N LEU A 83 5.57 -6.01 -3.05
CA LEU A 83 6.85 -6.16 -3.73
C LEU A 83 6.79 -5.37 -5.03
N VAL A 84 7.68 -4.39 -5.18
CA VAL A 84 7.80 -3.61 -6.41
C VAL A 84 9.10 -3.96 -7.10
N ILE A 85 9.01 -4.36 -8.37
CA ILE A 85 10.15 -4.53 -9.25
C ILE A 85 10.08 -3.44 -10.31
N GLN A 86 11.17 -2.69 -10.50
CA GLN A 86 11.27 -1.69 -11.54
C GLN A 86 12.23 -2.17 -12.62
N ALA A 87 11.75 -2.21 -13.85
CA ALA A 87 12.59 -2.38 -15.04
C ALA A 87 12.78 -1.02 -15.71
N ILE A 88 14.02 -0.70 -16.05
CA ILE A 88 14.39 0.50 -16.79
C ILE A 88 14.99 0.05 -18.11
N ARG A 89 14.39 0.47 -19.22
CA ARG A 89 14.90 0.19 -20.56
C ARG A 89 16.00 1.18 -20.93
N ASP A 90 16.84 0.82 -21.89
CA ASP A 90 17.93 1.66 -22.42
C ASP A 90 17.45 3.05 -22.90
N ASP A 91 16.19 3.17 -23.33
CA ASP A 91 15.57 4.43 -23.74
C ASP A 91 15.05 5.28 -22.56
N GLY A 92 15.30 4.84 -21.32
CA GLY A 92 14.85 5.50 -20.10
C GLY A 92 13.42 5.17 -19.69
N THR A 93 12.67 4.38 -20.48
CA THR A 93 11.31 3.97 -20.13
C THR A 93 11.31 3.13 -18.85
N ARG A 94 10.51 3.55 -17.88
CA ARG A 94 10.38 2.87 -16.58
C ARG A 94 9.08 2.07 -16.52
N MET A 95 9.20 0.77 -16.28
CA MET A 95 8.09 -0.13 -16.05
C MET A 95 8.14 -0.63 -14.61
N LYS A 96 7.00 -0.68 -13.94
CA LYS A 96 6.90 -1.25 -12.59
C LYS A 96 6.00 -2.48 -12.67
N TRP A 97 6.42 -3.54 -12.00
CA TRP A 97 5.58 -4.68 -11.66
C TRP A 97 5.39 -4.69 -10.15
N VAL A 98 4.15 -4.82 -9.71
CA VAL A 98 3.78 -4.78 -8.30
C VAL A 98 3.06 -6.08 -7.95
N ARG A 99 3.50 -6.72 -6.86
CA ARG A 99 2.85 -7.91 -6.33
C ARG A 99 2.47 -7.70 -4.86
N PRO A 100 1.20 -7.88 -4.48
CA PRO A 100 0.80 -7.84 -3.08
C PRO A 100 1.42 -9.01 -2.30
N LEU A 101 1.86 -8.72 -1.08
CA LEU A 101 2.42 -9.69 -0.14
C LEU A 101 1.51 -9.81 1.09
N LYS A 102 1.37 -11.05 1.59
CA LYS A 102 0.74 -11.32 2.88
C LYS A 102 1.83 -11.55 3.91
N MET A 103 2.10 -10.54 4.72
CA MET A 103 3.13 -10.58 5.76
C MET A 103 2.55 -11.17 7.04
N PRO A 104 3.23 -12.13 7.70
CA PRO A 104 2.74 -12.72 8.95
C PRO A 104 2.66 -11.66 10.06
N SER A 105 1.85 -11.97 11.08
CA SER A 105 1.82 -11.15 12.30
C SER A 105 3.21 -11.08 12.93
N ARG A 106 3.53 -9.94 13.53
CA ARG A 106 4.81 -9.66 14.17
C ARG A 106 4.57 -9.25 15.61
N GLU A 107 5.45 -9.71 16.50
CA GLU A 107 5.51 -9.28 17.89
C GLU A 107 6.63 -8.24 18.07
N GLY A 108 6.62 -7.52 19.20
CA GLY A 108 7.67 -6.54 19.50
C GLY A 108 7.63 -5.29 18.60
N LEU A 109 6.45 -4.91 18.11
CA LEU A 109 6.29 -3.68 17.34
C LEU A 109 6.65 -2.47 18.21
N GLU A 110 7.36 -1.52 17.60
CA GLU A 110 7.72 -0.25 18.23
C GLU A 110 6.87 0.89 17.68
N GLU A 111 6.83 2.00 18.42
CA GLU A 111 6.14 3.20 17.97
C GLU A 111 6.88 3.82 16.77
N ILE A 112 6.16 4.00 15.65
CA ILE A 112 6.66 4.75 14.50
C ILE A 112 6.40 6.24 14.75
N SER A 113 7.36 6.91 15.38
CA SER A 113 7.25 8.32 15.83
C SER A 113 6.91 9.32 14.71
N LYS A 114 7.30 9.02 13.47
CA LYS A 114 7.03 9.88 12.31
C LYS A 114 6.53 9.05 11.13
N MET A 115 5.23 9.12 10.86
CA MET A 115 4.65 8.52 9.65
C MET A 115 4.62 9.54 8.51
N ALA A 116 5.28 9.20 7.40
CA ALA A 116 5.19 10.01 6.18
C ALA A 116 3.80 9.85 5.56
N VAL A 117 2.93 10.84 5.79
CA VAL A 117 1.60 10.90 5.16
C VAL A 117 1.79 11.14 3.67
N ARG A 118 1.19 10.28 2.86
CA ARG A 118 1.12 10.45 1.41
C ARG A 118 -0.30 10.78 1.04
N SER A 119 -0.52 12.01 0.61
CA SER A 119 -1.80 12.45 0.06
C SER A 119 -2.05 11.77 -1.28
N GLY A 120 -2.55 10.54 -1.22
CA GLY A 120 -3.41 9.87 -2.21
C GLY A 120 -2.93 9.58 -3.64
N ARG A 121 -1.86 10.21 -4.16
CA ARG A 121 -1.55 10.14 -5.60
C ARG A 121 -0.04 10.03 -5.84
N THR A 122 0.40 8.82 -6.20
CA THR A 122 1.81 8.50 -6.52
C THR A 122 2.27 9.15 -7.83
N GLU A 123 1.38 9.64 -8.70
CA GLU A 123 1.74 10.44 -9.87
C GLU A 123 2.16 11.89 -9.59
N LEU A 124 2.22 12.32 -8.33
CA LEU A 124 2.63 13.68 -7.92
C LEU A 124 4.00 13.73 -7.24
N SER A 125 4.79 12.66 -7.30
CA SER A 125 6.14 12.65 -6.73
C SER A 125 7.14 12.24 -7.81
N ASP A 126 7.92 13.23 -8.25
CA ASP A 126 9.12 13.07 -9.09
C ASP A 126 10.15 12.12 -8.47
#